data_AF-A0A9C7UK56-F1
#
_entry.id   AF-A0A9C7UK56-F1
#
_cell.length_a   1.000
_cell.length_b   1.000
_cell.length_c   1.000
_cell.angle_alpha   90.00
_cell.angle_beta   90.00
_cell.angle_gamma   90.00
#
_symmetry.space_group_name_H-M   'P 1'
#
loop_
_entity.id
_entity.type
_entity.pdbx_description
1 polymer ?
#
loop_
_entity_poly.entity_id
_entity_poly.type
_entity_poly.pdbx_seq_one_letter_code
_entity_poly.pdbx_strand_id
1 'polypeptide(L)'
;MTPMIRALKRIVGESPYLNYLDSYRYILAGEFAFRKRLLGDLRIPTDWGLEIGVVSEVYRSNSNKQICQVDIADNYDHKHQDLSLDDQNAGLSRMSLDIARSLYRKLAIQGTVFNQETFRTLKATYYRMALDLIETYRNDAIMNGLSFDIHREEEAIELFAENILEAGVQFLERSSEAPFIPTWNRVFSAMPDIFDELVAAVEADHEEFSAAPELPKVARG
;
A
#
# COMPACT_ATOMS: atom_id res chain seq x y z
N MET A 1 -9.77 1.96 -1.67
CA MET A 1 -9.28 0.93 -2.63
C MET A 1 -10.36 0.32 -3.50
N THR A 2 -11.48 -0.14 -2.93
CA THR A 2 -12.58 -0.80 -3.67
C THR A 2 -13.03 -0.06 -4.95
N PRO A 3 -13.33 1.26 -4.96
CA PRO A 3 -13.72 1.94 -6.19
C PRO A 3 -12.62 1.91 -7.27
N MET A 4 -11.34 1.97 -6.89
CA MET A 4 -10.21 1.89 -7.83
C MET A 4 -10.11 0.49 -8.46
N ILE A 5 -10.16 -0.57 -7.65
CA ILE A 5 -10.07 -1.96 -8.15
C ILE A 5 -11.26 -2.27 -9.06
N ARG A 6 -12.48 -1.88 -8.66
CA ARG A 6 -13.67 -2.11 -9.48
C ARG A 6 -13.69 -1.27 -10.77
N ALA A 7 -13.17 -0.04 -10.72
CA ALA A 7 -13.00 0.77 -11.93
C ALA A 7 -11.99 0.12 -12.89
N LEU A 8 -10.86 -0.38 -12.38
CA LEU A 8 -9.91 -1.16 -13.18
C LEU A 8 -10.57 -2.40 -13.80
N LYS A 9 -11.31 -3.20 -13.03
CA LYS A 9 -12.06 -4.36 -13.53
C LYS A 9 -13.01 -3.98 -14.68
N ARG A 10 -13.65 -2.81 -14.60
CA ARG A 10 -14.55 -2.31 -15.65
C ARG A 10 -13.82 -1.89 -16.93
N ILE A 11 -12.61 -1.31 -16.80
CA ILE A 11 -11.85 -0.76 -17.93
C ILE A 11 -10.97 -1.80 -18.61
N VAL A 12 -10.22 -2.57 -17.83
CA VAL A 12 -9.24 -3.54 -18.37
C VAL A 12 -9.77 -4.97 -18.36
N GLY A 13 -10.96 -5.18 -17.82
CA GLY A 13 -11.62 -6.49 -17.72
C GLY A 13 -11.37 -7.20 -16.39
N GLU A 14 -12.18 -8.23 -16.17
CA GLU A 14 -12.03 -9.15 -15.04
C GLU A 14 -10.74 -9.95 -15.15
N SER A 15 -10.01 -10.08 -14.04
CA SER A 15 -8.82 -10.94 -13.98
C SER A 15 -8.74 -11.67 -12.63
N PRO A 16 -8.10 -12.85 -12.58
CA PRO A 16 -7.88 -13.56 -11.30
C PRO A 16 -7.15 -12.69 -10.27
N TYR A 17 -6.23 -11.83 -10.71
CA TYR A 17 -5.50 -10.92 -9.84
C TYR A 17 -6.39 -9.80 -9.29
N LEU A 18 -7.17 -9.12 -10.13
CA LEU A 18 -8.08 -8.06 -9.66
C LEU A 18 -9.17 -8.62 -8.75
N ASN A 19 -9.67 -9.82 -9.04
CA ASN A 19 -10.62 -10.51 -8.17
C ASN A 19 -10.03 -10.91 -6.82
N TYR A 20 -8.76 -11.33 -6.82
CA TYR A 20 -8.03 -11.55 -5.59
C TYR A 20 -7.90 -10.26 -4.77
N LEU A 21 -7.53 -9.12 -5.38
CA LEU A 21 -7.46 -7.84 -4.66
C LEU A 21 -8.83 -7.39 -4.13
N ASP A 22 -9.89 -7.51 -4.94
CA ASP A 22 -11.26 -7.13 -4.58
C ASP A 22 -11.87 -8.01 -3.46
N SER A 23 -11.24 -9.15 -3.14
CA SER A 23 -11.66 -10.04 -2.05
C SER A 23 -11.15 -9.61 -0.67
N TYR A 24 -10.24 -8.64 -0.60
CA TYR A 24 -9.72 -8.12 0.65
C TYR A 24 -10.68 -7.12 1.29
N ARG A 25 -10.91 -7.27 2.60
CA ARG A 25 -11.58 -6.25 3.42
C ARG A 25 -10.64 -5.09 3.73
N TYR A 26 -9.38 -5.40 4.04
CA TYR A 26 -8.35 -4.44 4.43
C TYR A 26 -7.04 -4.67 3.65
N ILE A 27 -7.04 -4.38 2.35
CA ILE A 27 -5.90 -4.69 1.47
C ILE A 27 -4.63 -3.87 1.75
N LEU A 28 -4.78 -2.74 2.45
CA LEU A 28 -3.69 -1.84 2.83
C LEU A 28 -3.37 -1.92 4.33
N ALA A 29 -3.74 -3.02 4.99
CA ALA A 29 -3.38 -3.21 6.39
C ALA A 29 -1.86 -3.26 6.55
N GLY A 30 -1.33 -2.52 7.53
CA GLY A 30 0.09 -2.55 7.88
C GLY A 30 0.47 -3.82 8.68
N GLU A 31 -0.50 -4.46 9.31
CA GLU A 31 -0.35 -5.69 10.07
C GLU A 31 -0.49 -6.92 9.18
N PHE A 32 0.58 -7.68 9.06
CA PHE A 32 0.58 -8.97 8.38
C PHE A 32 1.59 -9.92 9.02
N ALA A 33 1.39 -11.22 8.79
CA ALA A 33 2.29 -12.25 9.29
C ALA A 33 2.64 -13.26 8.18
N PHE A 34 3.90 -13.69 8.16
CA PHE A 34 4.39 -14.68 7.21
C PHE A 34 5.10 -15.83 7.91
N ARG A 35 5.05 -17.01 7.28
CA ARG A 35 6.00 -18.07 7.61
C ARG A 35 7.39 -17.62 7.16
N LYS A 36 8.40 -17.70 8.04
CA LYS A 36 9.80 -17.30 7.77
C LYS A 36 10.32 -17.76 6.40
N ARG A 37 9.96 -18.98 5.98
CA ARG A 37 10.36 -19.56 4.69
C ARG A 37 9.95 -18.75 3.45
N LEU A 38 8.96 -17.87 3.55
CA LEU A 38 8.50 -17.03 2.44
C LEU A 38 9.38 -15.79 2.25
N LEU A 39 10.11 -15.36 3.28
CA LEU A 39 10.84 -14.10 3.28
C LEU A 39 12.04 -14.09 2.32
N GLY A 40 12.64 -15.26 2.07
CA GLY A 40 13.80 -15.37 1.17
C GLY A 40 13.48 -15.02 -0.29
N ASP A 41 12.26 -15.32 -0.72
CA ASP A 41 11.79 -15.17 -2.11
C ASP A 41 10.89 -13.96 -2.33
N LEU A 42 10.43 -13.33 -1.25
CA LEU A 42 9.52 -12.17 -1.33
C LEU A 42 10.28 -10.97 -1.91
N ARG A 43 9.70 -10.37 -2.95
CA ARG A 43 10.17 -9.10 -3.53
C ARG A 43 9.41 -7.97 -2.87
N ILE A 44 10.09 -7.21 -2.01
CA ILE A 44 9.45 -6.14 -1.25
C ILE A 44 9.62 -4.81 -2.03
N PRO A 45 8.54 -4.05 -2.30
CA PRO A 45 8.66 -2.69 -2.82
C PRO A 45 9.29 -1.76 -1.78
N THR A 46 9.98 -0.72 -2.23
CA THR A 46 10.57 0.32 -1.35
C THR A 46 9.64 1.50 -1.05
N ASP A 47 8.52 1.60 -1.76
CA ASP A 47 7.64 2.78 -1.70
C ASP A 47 6.36 2.52 -0.89
N TRP A 48 5.48 3.51 -0.80
CA TRP A 48 4.14 3.43 -0.20
C TRP A 48 3.17 2.46 -0.92
N GLY A 49 3.67 1.73 -1.92
CA GLY A 49 3.02 0.56 -2.51
C GLY A 49 3.42 -0.76 -1.84
N LEU A 50 4.06 -0.71 -0.66
CA LEU A 50 4.54 -1.86 0.09
C LEU A 50 3.45 -2.94 0.24
N GLU A 51 2.28 -2.56 0.74
CA GLU A 51 1.17 -3.48 1.01
C GLU A 51 0.66 -4.11 -0.29
N ILE A 52 0.46 -3.29 -1.31
CA ILE A 52 0.02 -3.77 -2.64
C ILE A 52 1.06 -4.70 -3.25
N GLY A 53 2.34 -4.37 -3.18
CA GLY A 53 3.40 -5.20 -3.73
C GLY A 53 3.60 -6.50 -2.96
N VAL A 54 3.49 -6.46 -1.62
CA VAL A 54 3.51 -7.66 -0.77
C VAL A 54 2.33 -8.58 -1.13
N VAL A 55 1.10 -8.05 -1.14
CA VAL A 55 -0.11 -8.80 -1.53
C VAL A 55 0.01 -9.36 -2.95
N SER A 56 0.60 -8.59 -3.86
CA SER A 56 0.89 -8.99 -5.24
C SER A 56 1.92 -10.11 -5.39
N GLU A 57 2.93 -10.15 -4.52
CA GLU A 57 3.97 -11.18 -4.55
C GLU A 57 3.51 -12.46 -3.85
N VAL A 58 2.74 -12.34 -2.77
CA VAL A 58 2.07 -13.48 -2.15
C VAL A 58 1.12 -14.13 -3.16
N TYR A 59 0.32 -13.35 -3.90
CA TYR A 59 -0.53 -13.88 -4.98
C TYR A 59 0.27 -14.64 -6.05
N ARG A 60 1.46 -14.15 -6.40
CA ARG A 60 2.30 -14.75 -7.44
C ARG A 60 2.94 -16.06 -6.99
N SER A 61 3.28 -16.19 -5.71
CA SER A 61 4.13 -17.26 -5.18
C SER A 61 3.39 -18.28 -4.31
N ASN A 62 2.14 -18.01 -3.95
CA ASN A 62 1.35 -18.86 -3.07
C ASN A 62 -0.01 -19.22 -3.69
N SER A 63 -0.53 -20.39 -3.30
CA SER A 63 -1.92 -20.71 -3.57
C SER A 63 -2.83 -19.86 -2.68
N ASN A 64 -3.97 -19.40 -3.20
CA ASN A 64 -4.99 -18.71 -2.41
C ASN A 64 -5.43 -19.50 -1.15
N LYS A 65 -5.30 -20.83 -1.16
CA LYS A 65 -5.60 -21.69 0.02
C LYS A 65 -4.63 -21.49 1.19
N GLN A 66 -3.52 -20.79 0.99
CA GLN A 66 -2.50 -20.50 2.00
C GLN A 66 -2.59 -19.06 2.51
N ILE A 67 -3.62 -18.32 2.09
CA ILE A 67 -3.82 -16.91 2.39
C ILE A 67 -5.12 -16.80 3.17
N CYS A 68 -5.11 -16.04 4.26
CA CYS A 68 -6.28 -15.77 5.08
C CYS A 68 -6.24 -14.33 5.58
N GLN A 69 -7.42 -13.77 5.82
CA GLN A 69 -7.60 -12.51 6.55
C GLN A 69 -8.18 -12.84 7.92
N VAL A 70 -7.74 -12.14 8.94
CA VAL A 70 -8.18 -12.32 10.32
C VAL A 70 -8.45 -10.94 10.89
N ASP A 71 -9.62 -10.77 11.51
CA ASP A 71 -9.91 -9.56 12.28
C ASP A 71 -9.10 -9.63 13.59
N ILE A 72 -8.27 -8.61 13.84
CA ILE A 72 -7.33 -8.58 14.97
C ILE A 72 -7.86 -7.78 16.18
N ALA A 73 -8.89 -6.97 15.97
CA ALA A 73 -9.52 -6.14 16.99
C ALA A 73 -10.97 -5.80 16.58
N ASP A 74 -11.84 -5.59 17.57
CA ASP A 74 -13.20 -5.10 17.33
C ASP A 74 -13.19 -3.66 16.80
N ASN A 75 -12.35 -2.82 17.40
CA ASN A 75 -12.07 -1.46 16.98
C ASN A 75 -10.57 -1.32 16.75
N TYR A 76 -10.20 -0.80 15.59
CA TYR A 76 -8.82 -0.52 15.23
C TYR A 76 -8.67 1.00 15.05
N ASP A 77 -7.91 1.63 15.95
CA ASP A 77 -7.56 3.04 15.87
C ASP A 77 -6.15 3.20 15.31
N HIS A 78 -5.96 4.19 14.45
CA HIS A 78 -4.70 4.44 13.76
C HIS A 78 -4.44 5.93 13.64
N LYS A 79 -3.18 6.29 13.44
CA LYS A 79 -2.81 7.67 13.20
C LYS A 79 -3.44 8.17 11.89
N HIS A 80 -4.36 9.10 12.01
CA HIS A 80 -4.94 9.80 10.86
C HIS A 80 -3.85 10.63 10.17
N GLN A 81 -3.71 10.45 8.86
CA GLN A 81 -2.82 11.24 8.01
C GLN A 81 -3.61 12.37 7.36
N ASP A 82 -2.94 13.49 7.10
CA ASP A 82 -3.55 14.60 6.37
C ASP A 82 -3.82 14.22 4.92
N LEU A 83 -4.88 14.80 4.35
CA LEU A 83 -5.23 14.60 2.95
C LEU A 83 -4.15 15.18 2.00
N SER A 84 -3.50 16.26 2.44
CA SER A 84 -2.46 16.98 1.70
C SER A 84 -2.94 17.47 0.33
N LEU A 85 -4.02 18.26 0.32
CA LEU A 85 -4.62 18.86 -0.90
C LEU A 85 -3.62 19.70 -1.69
N ASP A 86 -2.76 20.45 -0.98
CA ASP A 86 -1.81 21.39 -1.59
C ASP A 86 -0.41 20.78 -1.82
N ASP A 87 -0.15 19.54 -1.36
CA ASP A 87 1.14 18.88 -1.52
C ASP A 87 0.98 17.40 -1.89
N GLN A 88 1.18 17.11 -3.18
CA GLN A 88 1.13 15.75 -3.72
C GLN A 88 2.25 14.84 -3.22
N ASN A 89 3.27 15.38 -2.54
CA ASN A 89 4.39 14.61 -1.99
C ASN A 89 4.21 14.26 -0.50
N ALA A 90 3.07 14.61 0.09
CA ALA A 90 2.76 14.34 1.48
C ALA A 90 1.43 13.58 1.65
N GLY A 91 1.25 13.03 2.85
CA GLY A 91 -0.02 12.48 3.34
C GLY A 91 -0.67 11.45 2.42
N LEU A 92 -2.00 11.48 2.41
CA LEU A 92 -2.82 10.55 1.60
C LEU A 92 -2.69 10.81 0.11
N SER A 93 -2.38 12.04 -0.30
CA SER A 93 -2.15 12.38 -1.70
C SER A 93 -1.00 11.53 -2.28
N ARG A 94 0.18 11.59 -1.67
CA ARG A 94 1.35 10.79 -2.09
C ARG A 94 1.06 9.30 -2.06
N MET A 95 0.46 8.83 -0.97
CA MET A 95 0.13 7.41 -0.81
C MET A 95 -0.79 6.90 -1.94
N SER A 96 -1.82 7.65 -2.29
CA SER A 96 -2.76 7.27 -3.37
C SER A 96 -2.06 7.21 -4.74
N LEU A 97 -1.14 8.13 -5.00
CA LEU A 97 -0.37 8.20 -6.24
C LEU A 97 0.59 7.00 -6.37
N ASP A 98 1.31 6.67 -5.29
CA ASP A 98 2.23 5.52 -5.25
C ASP A 98 1.49 4.17 -5.37
N ILE A 99 0.32 4.05 -4.74
CA ILE A 99 -0.55 2.88 -4.87
C ILE A 99 -1.06 2.72 -6.31
N ALA A 100 -1.57 3.79 -6.92
CA ALA A 100 -2.04 3.76 -8.30
C ALA A 100 -0.92 3.34 -9.26
N ARG A 101 0.27 3.93 -9.12
CA ARG A 101 1.46 3.57 -9.91
C ARG A 101 1.83 2.09 -9.73
N SER A 102 1.77 1.59 -8.50
CA SER A 102 2.07 0.17 -8.18
C SER A 102 1.08 -0.79 -8.85
N LEU A 103 -0.22 -0.46 -8.85
CA LEU A 103 -1.24 -1.23 -9.56
C LEU A 103 -0.99 -1.24 -11.08
N TYR A 104 -0.68 -0.09 -11.67
CA TYR A 104 -0.40 0.00 -13.11
C TYR A 104 0.82 -0.84 -13.51
N ARG A 105 1.92 -0.72 -12.75
CA ARG A 105 3.12 -1.53 -12.94
C ARG A 105 2.81 -3.03 -12.86
N LYS A 106 2.04 -3.46 -11.84
CA LYS A 106 1.72 -4.89 -11.68
C LYS A 106 0.84 -5.42 -12.81
N LEU A 107 -0.17 -4.66 -13.21
CA LEU A 107 -1.05 -5.03 -14.33
C LEU A 107 -0.29 -5.04 -15.67
N ALA A 108 0.61 -4.09 -15.89
CA ALA A 108 1.47 -4.06 -17.07
C ALA A 108 2.41 -5.27 -17.15
N ILE A 109 3.00 -5.68 -16.01
CA ILE A 109 3.79 -6.93 -15.92
C ILE A 109 2.95 -8.16 -16.27
N GLN A 110 1.64 -8.13 -15.99
CA GLN A 110 0.69 -9.20 -16.34
C GLN A 110 0.15 -9.09 -17.77
N GLY A 111 0.59 -8.10 -18.56
CA GLY A 111 0.23 -7.94 -19.96
C GLY A 111 -0.88 -6.92 -20.24
N THR A 112 -1.35 -6.17 -19.24
CA THR A 112 -2.29 -5.07 -19.48
C THR A 112 -1.59 -3.89 -20.15
N VAL A 113 -2.13 -3.43 -21.28
CA VAL A 113 -1.63 -2.25 -21.98
C VAL A 113 -2.37 -1.03 -21.49
N PHE A 114 -1.63 -0.02 -21.04
CA PHE A 114 -2.18 1.28 -20.66
C PHE A 114 -1.75 2.36 -21.65
N ASN A 115 -2.66 3.30 -21.91
CA ASN A 115 -2.40 4.52 -22.64
C ASN A 115 -3.09 5.70 -21.93
N GLN A 116 -2.87 6.92 -22.44
CA GLN A 116 -3.42 8.14 -21.84
C GLN A 116 -4.95 8.11 -21.74
N GLU A 117 -5.64 7.57 -22.74
CA GLU A 117 -7.12 7.48 -22.74
C GLU A 117 -7.63 6.44 -21.74
N THR A 118 -6.86 5.37 -21.48
CA THR A 118 -7.16 4.43 -20.41
C THR A 118 -7.20 5.14 -19.06
N PHE A 119 -6.22 6.00 -18.75
CA PHE A 119 -6.15 6.71 -17.47
C PHE A 119 -7.23 7.78 -17.33
N ARG A 120 -7.54 8.53 -18.38
CA ARG A 120 -8.67 9.48 -18.38
C ARG A 120 -10.00 8.78 -18.11
N THR A 121 -10.22 7.65 -18.78
CA THR A 121 -11.43 6.83 -18.58
C THR A 121 -11.47 6.22 -17.18
N LEU A 122 -10.32 5.76 -16.67
CA LEU A 122 -10.20 5.21 -15.33
C LEU A 122 -10.53 6.25 -14.26
N LYS A 123 -9.98 7.48 -14.37
CA LYS A 123 -10.31 8.61 -13.49
C LYS A 123 -11.83 8.84 -13.43
N ALA A 124 -12.48 8.99 -14.59
CA ALA A 124 -13.92 9.24 -14.64
C ALA A 124 -14.75 8.08 -14.06
N THR A 125 -14.33 6.84 -14.33
CA THR A 125 -15.01 5.63 -13.82
C THR A 125 -14.84 5.50 -12.31
N TYR A 126 -13.62 5.69 -11.80
CA TYR A 126 -13.33 5.73 -10.38
C TYR A 126 -14.18 6.79 -9.68
N TYR A 127 -14.18 8.01 -10.21
CA TYR A 127 -14.90 9.14 -9.62
C TYR A 127 -16.39 8.83 -9.44
N ARG A 128 -17.05 8.34 -10.50
CA ARG A 128 -18.45 7.93 -10.43
C ARG A 128 -18.68 6.82 -9.38
N MET A 129 -17.86 5.78 -9.41
CA MET A 129 -18.02 4.64 -8.51
C MET A 129 -17.74 5.00 -7.05
N ALA A 130 -16.81 5.93 -6.80
CA ALA A 130 -16.50 6.41 -5.47
C ALA A 130 -17.67 7.23 -4.91
N LEU A 131 -18.23 8.16 -5.70
CA LEU A 131 -19.44 8.91 -5.32
C LEU A 131 -20.63 7.98 -5.00
N ASP A 132 -20.85 6.95 -5.82
CA ASP A 132 -21.94 5.99 -5.58
C ASP A 132 -21.76 5.22 -4.24
N LEU A 133 -20.51 5.01 -3.80
CA LEU A 133 -20.20 4.32 -2.55
C LEU A 133 -20.33 5.24 -1.32
N ILE A 134 -20.26 6.56 -1.47
CA ILE A 134 -20.38 7.51 -0.35
C ILE A 134 -21.67 7.26 0.43
N GLU A 135 -22.81 7.14 -0.27
CA GLU A 135 -24.09 6.95 0.39
C GLU A 135 -24.13 5.63 1.18
N THR A 136 -23.51 4.58 0.64
CA THR A 136 -23.41 3.29 1.34
C THR A 136 -22.58 3.41 2.61
N TYR A 137 -21.40 4.05 2.55
CA TYR A 137 -20.54 4.24 3.73
C TYR A 137 -21.14 5.20 4.74
N ARG A 138 -21.88 6.22 4.29
CA ARG A 138 -22.63 7.10 5.19
C ARG A 138 -23.68 6.33 5.97
N ASN A 139 -24.46 5.49 5.30
CA ASN A 139 -25.48 4.67 5.96
C ASN A 139 -24.85 3.68 6.94
N ASP A 140 -23.74 3.05 6.57
CA ASP A 140 -22.99 2.16 7.45
C ASP A 140 -22.44 2.90 8.69
N ALA A 141 -21.83 4.07 8.51
CA ALA A 141 -21.36 4.90 9.62
C ALA A 141 -22.48 5.26 10.59
N ILE A 142 -23.64 5.71 10.08
CA ILE A 142 -24.82 6.02 10.90
C ILE A 142 -25.32 4.80 11.66
N MET A 143 -25.40 3.63 11.02
CA MET A 143 -25.82 2.38 11.67
C MET A 143 -24.88 1.97 12.81
N ASN A 144 -23.58 2.27 12.68
CA ASN A 144 -22.56 2.01 13.69
C ASN A 144 -22.38 3.17 14.70
N GLY A 145 -23.21 4.22 14.63
CA GLY A 145 -23.15 5.36 15.55
C GLY A 145 -21.96 6.31 15.32
N LEU A 146 -21.34 6.26 14.14
CA LEU A 146 -20.21 7.10 13.74
C LEU A 146 -20.68 8.35 12.99
N SER A 147 -19.91 9.44 13.11
CA SER A 147 -20.10 10.64 12.29
C SER A 147 -19.51 10.42 10.90
N PHE A 148 -20.19 10.94 9.87
CA PHE A 148 -19.74 10.86 8.48
C PHE A 148 -19.84 12.24 7.81
N ASP A 149 -18.70 12.76 7.36
CA ASP A 149 -18.60 14.06 6.69
C ASP A 149 -18.53 13.88 5.17
N ILE A 150 -19.68 14.03 4.51
CA ILE A 150 -19.79 13.84 3.05
C ILE A 150 -18.86 14.78 2.30
N HIS A 151 -18.74 16.03 2.75
CA HIS A 151 -17.97 17.02 2.02
C HIS A 151 -16.49 16.66 2.00
N ARG A 152 -15.94 16.28 3.16
CA ARG A 152 -14.55 15.82 3.26
C ARG A 152 -14.28 14.54 2.48
N GLU A 153 -15.25 13.64 2.41
CA GLU A 153 -15.15 12.41 1.61
C GLU A 153 -15.16 12.71 0.11
N GLU A 154 -15.99 13.66 -0.35
CA GLU A 154 -16.00 14.13 -1.75
C GLU A 154 -14.68 14.83 -2.11
N GLU A 155 -14.14 15.70 -1.25
CA GLU A 155 -12.83 16.34 -1.45
C GLU A 155 -11.70 15.29 -1.61
N ALA A 156 -11.73 14.24 -0.79
CA ALA A 156 -10.77 13.15 -0.90
C ALA A 156 -10.91 12.39 -2.23
N ILE A 157 -12.15 12.14 -2.67
CA ILE A 157 -12.42 11.46 -3.95
C ILE A 157 -11.95 12.28 -5.13
N GLU A 158 -12.17 13.59 -5.13
CA GLU A 158 -11.67 14.51 -6.16
C GLU A 158 -10.14 14.46 -6.23
N LEU A 159 -9.46 14.59 -5.09
CA LEU A 159 -7.99 14.49 -5.03
C LEU A 159 -7.49 13.14 -5.57
N PHE A 160 -8.07 12.03 -5.12
CA PHE A 160 -7.64 10.70 -5.54
C PHE A 160 -7.92 10.45 -7.03
N ALA A 161 -8.99 11.03 -7.58
CA ALA A 161 -9.28 10.97 -9.00
C ALA A 161 -8.21 11.72 -9.83
N GLU A 162 -7.73 12.87 -9.37
CA GLU A 162 -6.59 13.55 -9.99
C GLU A 162 -5.31 12.71 -9.90
N ASN A 163 -5.02 12.15 -8.72
CA ASN A 163 -3.82 11.33 -8.50
C ASN A 163 -3.82 10.05 -9.36
N ILE A 164 -4.98 9.47 -9.67
CA ILE A 164 -5.11 8.34 -10.60
C ILE A 164 -4.61 8.70 -12.01
N LEU A 165 -4.96 9.90 -12.50
CA LEU A 165 -4.54 10.37 -13.81
C LEU A 165 -3.06 10.74 -13.80
N GLU A 166 -2.61 11.47 -12.78
CA GLU A 166 -1.21 11.88 -12.62
C GLU A 166 -0.27 10.66 -12.52
N ALA A 167 -0.62 9.66 -11.71
CA ALA A 167 0.12 8.40 -11.64
C ALA A 167 0.21 7.70 -13.00
N GLY A 168 -0.83 7.85 -13.83
CA GLY A 168 -0.87 7.31 -15.19
C GLY A 168 0.08 8.03 -16.15
N VAL A 169 0.14 9.36 -16.08
CA VAL A 169 1.10 10.18 -16.83
C VAL A 169 2.53 9.77 -16.46
N GLN A 170 2.84 9.74 -15.16
CA GLN A 170 4.16 9.34 -14.68
C GLN A 170 4.54 7.91 -15.07
N PHE A 171 3.58 6.99 -15.07
CA PHE A 171 3.78 5.62 -15.52
C PHE A 171 4.17 5.55 -17.00
N LEU A 172 3.57 6.38 -17.86
CA LEU A 172 3.90 6.42 -19.29
C LEU A 172 5.27 7.07 -19.56
N GLU A 173 5.63 8.08 -18.77
CA GLU A 173 6.90 8.82 -18.92
C GLU A 173 8.11 8.05 -18.36
N ARG A 174 7.92 7.27 -17.28
CA ARG A 174 9.01 6.56 -16.56
C ARG A 174 8.81 5.04 -16.59
N SER A 175 9.11 4.42 -17.72
CA SER A 175 8.89 2.98 -17.94
C SER A 175 10.00 2.05 -17.41
N SER A 176 11.14 2.58 -16.93
CA SER A 176 12.37 1.81 -16.71
C SER A 176 12.81 1.61 -15.25
N GLU A 177 12.07 2.14 -14.26
CA GLU A 177 12.43 1.92 -12.85
C GLU A 177 12.20 0.45 -12.44
N ALA A 178 13.21 -0.16 -11.82
CA ALA A 178 13.10 -1.52 -11.31
C ALA A 178 12.02 -1.57 -10.21
N PRO A 179 10.95 -2.36 -10.37
CA PRO A 179 9.77 -2.26 -9.51
C PRO A 179 9.96 -2.84 -8.11
N PHE A 180 11.05 -3.55 -7.84
CA PHE A 180 11.28 -4.24 -6.57
C PHE A 180 12.76 -4.25 -6.20
N ILE A 181 13.05 -4.26 -4.90
CA ILE A 181 14.39 -4.60 -4.43
C ILE A 181 14.71 -6.06 -4.75
N PRO A 182 16.01 -6.41 -4.87
CA PRO A 182 16.45 -7.79 -4.93
C PRO A 182 15.86 -8.63 -3.78
N THR A 183 15.49 -9.88 -4.07
CA THR A 183 15.12 -10.82 -3.00
C THR A 183 16.29 -11.05 -2.05
N TRP A 184 16.03 -11.43 -0.80
CA TRP A 184 17.10 -11.80 0.13
C TRP A 184 17.98 -12.94 -0.39
N ASN A 185 17.41 -13.88 -1.14
CA ASN A 185 18.18 -14.91 -1.83
C ASN A 185 19.17 -14.33 -2.86
N ARG A 186 18.80 -13.26 -3.57
CA ARG A 186 19.69 -12.56 -4.50
C ARG A 186 20.74 -11.72 -3.76
N VAL A 187 20.37 -11.08 -2.66
CA VAL A 187 21.30 -10.32 -1.81
C VAL A 187 22.35 -11.26 -1.23
N PHE A 188 21.95 -12.36 -0.59
CA PHE A 188 22.85 -13.36 -0.02
C PHE A 188 23.77 -14.00 -1.06
N SER A 189 23.26 -14.27 -2.26
CA SER A 189 24.08 -14.79 -3.36
C SER A 189 25.18 -13.81 -3.79
N ALA A 190 24.90 -12.51 -3.74
CA ALA A 190 25.87 -11.46 -4.08
C ALA A 190 26.79 -11.07 -2.91
N MET A 191 26.31 -11.18 -1.68
CA MET A 191 27.00 -10.84 -0.44
C MET A 191 26.73 -11.94 0.61
N PRO A 192 27.53 -13.01 0.62
CA PRO A 192 27.29 -14.15 1.51
C PRO A 192 27.30 -13.80 3.00
N ASP A 193 28.09 -12.80 3.39
CA ASP A 193 28.30 -12.42 4.79
C ASP A 193 27.30 -11.34 5.27
N ILE A 194 26.33 -10.94 4.43
CA ILE A 194 25.40 -9.83 4.71
C ILE A 194 24.62 -10.00 6.02
N PHE A 195 24.27 -11.23 6.40
CA PHE A 195 23.52 -11.45 7.63
C PHE A 195 24.39 -11.27 8.87
N ASP A 196 25.67 -11.63 8.79
CA ASP A 196 26.62 -11.40 9.87
C ASP A 196 26.93 -9.90 9.99
N GLU A 197 27.09 -9.21 8.85
CA GLU A 197 27.23 -7.74 8.82
C GLU A 197 26.01 -7.03 9.44
N LEU A 198 24.80 -7.49 9.16
CA LEU A 198 23.57 -6.93 9.75
C LEU A 198 23.50 -7.15 11.26
N VAL A 199 23.87 -8.34 11.75
CA VAL A 199 23.94 -8.62 13.19
C VAL A 199 24.94 -7.68 13.85
N ALA A 200 26.16 -7.58 13.30
CA ALA A 200 27.20 -6.70 13.81
C ALA A 200 26.77 -5.22 13.82
N ALA A 201 26.06 -4.76 12.78
CA ALA A 201 25.54 -3.39 12.70
C ALA A 201 24.49 -3.11 13.80
N VAL A 202 23.58 -4.06 14.05
CA VAL A 202 22.58 -3.93 15.12
C VAL A 202 23.22 -3.97 16.51
N GLU A 203 24.22 -4.82 16.71
CA GLU A 203 24.98 -4.86 17.96
C GLU A 203 25.74 -3.55 18.21
N ALA A 204 26.38 -2.99 17.18
CA ALA A 204 27.08 -1.71 17.27
C ALA A 204 26.11 -0.54 17.58
N ASP A 205 24.96 -0.47 16.90
CA ASP A 205 23.91 0.53 17.18
C ASP A 205 23.37 0.38 18.61
N HIS A 206 23.17 -0.86 19.07
CA HIS A 206 22.76 -1.12 20.44
C HIS A 206 23.81 -0.60 21.43
N GLU A 207 25.10 -0.90 21.24
CA GLU A 207 26.17 -0.41 22.12
C GLU A 207 26.25 1.13 22.15
N GLU A 208 26.07 1.80 21.00
CA GLU A 208 26.12 3.26 20.90
C GLU A 208 24.94 3.95 21.61
N PHE A 209 23.73 3.41 21.51
CA PHE A 209 22.50 4.09 21.95
C PHE A 209 21.84 3.51 23.20
N SER A 210 22.30 2.38 23.75
CA SER A 210 21.71 1.77 24.95
C SER A 210 22.17 2.37 26.28
N ALA A 211 23.11 3.30 26.28
CA ALA A 211 23.52 4.03 27.49
C ALA A 211 22.40 4.97 27.98
N ALA A 212 21.71 4.59 29.06
CA ALA A 212 20.71 5.43 29.71
C ALA A 212 21.33 6.76 30.20
N PRO A 213 20.57 7.88 30.22
CA PRO A 213 21.02 9.10 30.86
C PRO A 213 21.25 8.84 32.36
N GLU A 214 22.40 9.25 32.89
CA GLU A 214 22.66 9.24 34.33
C GLU A 214 21.53 10.01 35.04
N LEU A 215 20.60 9.30 35.67
CA LEU A 215 19.63 9.92 36.56
C LEU A 215 20.42 10.57 37.71
N PRO A 216 20.25 11.87 37.98
CA PRO A 216 20.97 12.54 39.05
C PRO A 216 20.66 11.82 40.36
N LYS A 217 21.70 11.35 41.04
CA LYS A 217 21.59 10.75 42.37
C LYS A 217 20.93 11.77 43.29
N VAL A 218 19.66 11.56 43.63
CA VAL A 218 18.98 12.36 44.65
C VAL A 218 19.70 12.12 45.96
N ALA A 219 20.50 13.10 46.39
CA ALA A 219 21.11 13.10 47.71
C ALA A 219 19.99 13.11 48.75
N ARG A 220 19.85 12.01 49.49
CA ARG A 220 19.07 12.02 50.73
C ARG A 220 19.91 12.77 51.78
N GLY A 221 19.53 14.01 52.06
CA GLY A 221 19.99 14.82 53.18
C GLY A 221 18.78 15.40 53.89
#